data_AF-A0A961GTL3-F1
#
_entry.id   AF-A0A961GTL3-F1
#
_cell.length_a   1.000
_cell.length_b   1.000
_cell.length_c   1.000
_cell.angle_alpha   90.00
_cell.angle_beta   90.00
_cell.angle_gamma   90.00
#
_symmetry.space_group_name_H-M   'P 1'
#
loop_
_entity.id
_entity.type
_entity.pdbx_description
1 polymer ?
#
loop_
_entity_poly.entity_id
_entity_poly.type
_entity_poly.pdbx_seq_one_letter_code
_entity_poly.pdbx_strand_id
1 'polypeptide(L)'
;MARTEEDSQRHHGLSYLLVPMDQPGIEVRPIRQITGTAEFNEVFFDGARTSADLVVGEPGDGWRVAMGTLAFERGVLTLGQQMAFQRELDHIVAAARESGRWSDPVLRDRIMSLVVRVRIMRWNATRALRTDDAAQLPREAMINKLYWASLHRDMGEV
;
A
#
# COMPACT_ATOMS: atom_id res chain seq x y z
N MET A 1 2.08 0.31 17.92
CA MET A 1 1.18 1.07 18.83
C MET A 1 0.84 0.18 20.01
N ALA A 2 0.67 0.77 21.20
CA ALA A 2 0.24 0.05 22.42
C ALA A 2 -0.67 0.96 23.26
N ARG A 3 -1.52 0.37 24.12
CA ARG A 3 -2.34 1.14 25.09
C ARG A 3 -1.47 1.61 26.25
N THR A 4 -1.54 2.89 26.58
CA THR A 4 -0.74 3.53 27.64
C THR A 4 -1.58 4.27 28.68
N GLU A 5 -2.89 4.41 28.46
CA GLU A 5 -3.82 4.92 29.46
C GLU A 5 -4.73 3.80 29.95
N GLU A 6 -4.80 3.62 31.26
CA GLU A 6 -5.70 2.66 31.90
C GLU A 6 -7.17 2.98 31.56
N ASP A 7 -8.01 1.96 31.49
CA ASP A 7 -9.44 2.02 31.16
C ASP A 7 -9.85 2.66 29.83
N SER A 8 -8.89 3.14 29.03
CA SER A 8 -9.15 3.67 27.70
C SER A 8 -9.66 2.60 26.74
N GLN A 9 -10.51 2.99 25.79
CA GLN A 9 -11.15 2.07 24.84
C GLN A 9 -10.89 2.45 23.39
N ARG A 10 -10.87 1.44 22.52
CA ARG A 10 -10.68 1.58 21.07
C ARG A 10 -9.44 2.43 20.75
N HIS A 11 -9.60 3.54 20.04
CA HIS A 11 -8.53 4.42 19.58
C HIS A 11 -8.02 5.40 20.65
N HIS A 12 -8.75 5.59 21.75
CA HIS A 12 -8.30 6.47 22.84
C HIS A 12 -7.23 5.76 23.67
N GLY A 13 -6.27 6.53 24.20
CA GLY A 13 -5.22 6.04 25.09
C GLY A 13 -4.19 5.13 24.44
N LEU A 14 -4.09 5.16 23.10
CA LEU A 14 -3.05 4.45 22.35
C LEU A 14 -1.83 5.36 22.15
N SER A 15 -0.62 4.83 22.26
CA SER A 15 0.63 5.53 21.94
C SER A 15 1.33 4.93 20.73
N TYR A 16 1.97 5.79 19.92
CA TYR A 16 2.80 5.38 18.81
C TYR A 16 4.25 5.29 19.30
N LEU A 17 4.82 4.08 19.29
CA LEU A 17 6.12 3.79 19.88
C LEU A 17 7.09 3.36 18.79
N LEU A 18 8.29 3.94 18.77
CA LEU A 18 9.44 3.33 18.12
C LEU A 18 10.07 2.36 19.12
N VAL A 19 10.31 1.12 18.72
CA VAL A 19 10.82 0.08 19.61
C VAL A 19 12.09 -0.50 19.00
N PRO A 20 13.25 -0.47 19.70
CA PRO A 20 14.45 -1.14 19.23
C PRO A 20 14.18 -2.64 19.06
N MET A 21 14.40 -3.20 17.86
CA MET A 21 14.05 -4.60 17.59
C MET A 21 15.10 -5.60 18.11
N ASP A 22 16.35 -5.16 18.24
CA ASP A 22 17.46 -5.97 18.74
C ASP A 22 17.56 -5.83 20.27
N GLN A 23 16.67 -6.53 20.98
CA GLN A 23 16.68 -6.59 22.44
C GLN A 23 16.03 -7.88 22.96
N PRO A 24 16.32 -8.28 24.21
CA PRO A 24 15.57 -9.32 24.89
C PRO A 24 14.07 -9.00 24.95
N GLY A 25 13.23 -10.03 24.87
CA GLY A 25 11.78 -9.88 24.93
C GLY A 25 11.11 -9.56 23.60
N ILE A 26 11.85 -9.53 22.48
CA ILE A 26 11.28 -9.47 21.14
C ILE A 26 11.55 -10.78 20.41
N GLU A 27 10.50 -11.43 19.93
CA GLU A 27 10.60 -12.62 19.09
C GLU A 27 9.94 -12.34 17.73
N VAL A 28 10.68 -12.54 16.64
CA VAL A 28 10.19 -12.38 15.26
C VAL A 28 10.06 -13.76 14.61
N ARG A 29 8.84 -14.11 14.19
CA ARG A 29 8.53 -15.38 13.50
C ARG A 29 8.08 -15.12 12.05
N PRO A 30 8.90 -15.45 11.05
CA PRO A 30 8.53 -15.26 9.65
C PRO A 30 7.35 -16.15 9.23
N ILE A 31 6.38 -15.56 8.53
CA ILE A 31 5.25 -16.28 7.92
C ILE A 31 5.63 -16.60 6.48
N ARG A 32 5.82 -17.89 6.17
CA ARG A 32 6.12 -18.35 4.81
C ARG A 32 4.87 -18.36 3.94
N GLN A 33 4.93 -17.64 2.82
CA GLN A 33 3.85 -17.54 1.83
C GLN A 33 4.00 -18.65 0.77
N ILE A 34 2.94 -18.87 -0.03
CA ILE A 34 2.94 -19.87 -1.12
C ILE A 34 4.00 -19.60 -2.19
N THR A 35 4.44 -18.35 -2.31
CA THR A 35 5.54 -17.90 -3.18
C THR A 35 6.92 -18.35 -2.69
N GLY A 36 7.03 -18.96 -1.51
CA GLY A 36 8.28 -19.36 -0.86
C GLY A 36 9.01 -18.23 -0.14
N THR A 37 8.54 -16.99 -0.28
CA THR A 37 9.06 -15.80 0.42
C THR A 37 8.43 -15.63 1.81
N ALA A 38 9.02 -14.79 2.65
CA ALA A 38 8.50 -14.45 3.98
C ALA A 38 8.53 -12.93 4.18
N GLU A 39 7.61 -12.23 3.52
CA GLU A 39 7.50 -10.76 3.60
C GLU A 39 6.71 -10.30 4.84
N PHE A 40 6.02 -11.22 5.52
CA PHE A 40 5.25 -10.96 6.73
C PHE A 40 5.84 -11.74 7.92
N ASN A 41 5.71 -11.18 9.12
CA ASN A 41 6.17 -11.80 10.36
C ASN A 41 5.10 -11.66 11.45
N GLU A 42 5.00 -12.65 12.33
CA GLU A 42 4.45 -12.45 13.66
C GLU A 42 5.55 -11.90 14.56
N VAL A 43 5.24 -10.91 15.40
CA VAL A 43 6.20 -10.30 16.31
C VAL A 43 5.63 -10.28 17.71
N PHE A 44 6.31 -10.94 18.64
CA PHE A 44 5.93 -10.99 20.06
C PHE A 44 6.78 -10.00 20.86
N PHE A 45 6.13 -9.26 21.76
CA PHE A 45 6.76 -8.34 22.70
C PHE A 45 6.44 -8.80 24.12
N ASP A 46 7.41 -9.40 24.79
CA ASP A 46 7.33 -9.90 26.16
C ASP A 46 8.40 -9.23 27.03
N GLY A 47 7.99 -8.26 27.84
CA GLY A 47 8.92 -7.47 28.65
C GLY A 47 9.88 -6.56 27.85
N ALA A 48 9.66 -6.42 26.53
CA ALA A 48 10.40 -5.49 25.68
C ALA A 48 10.31 -4.06 26.19
N ARG A 49 11.41 -3.30 26.11
CA ARG A 49 11.49 -1.92 26.60
C ARG A 49 11.67 -0.94 25.46
N THR A 50 11.09 0.23 25.61
CA THR A 50 11.42 1.39 24.79
C THR A 50 11.55 2.62 25.66
N SER A 51 12.36 3.57 25.22
CA SER A 51 12.57 4.81 25.96
C SER A 51 11.44 5.80 25.70
N ALA A 52 11.15 6.68 26.66
CA ALA A 52 10.04 7.62 26.57
C ALA A 52 10.22 8.67 25.45
N ASP A 53 11.46 8.97 25.08
CA ASP A 53 11.81 9.84 23.94
C ASP A 53 11.55 9.19 22.57
N LEU A 54 11.25 7.89 22.53
CA LEU A 54 10.86 7.15 21.32
C LEU A 54 9.33 7.09 21.13
N VAL A 55 8.57 7.81 21.93
CA VAL A 55 7.14 8.06 21.69
C VAL A 55 7.03 9.11 20.58
N VAL A 56 6.26 8.80 19.54
CA VAL A 56 5.97 9.74 18.46
C VAL A 56 4.64 10.43 18.76
N GLY A 57 4.68 11.76 18.91
CA GLY A 57 3.54 12.53 19.39
C GLY A 57 3.42 12.48 20.91
N GLU A 58 2.21 12.66 21.42
CA GLU A 58 1.94 12.60 22.86
C GLU A 58 1.48 11.19 23.28
N PRO A 59 1.82 10.74 24.50
CA PRO A 59 1.22 9.54 25.09
C PRO A 59 -0.32 9.61 25.04
N GLY A 60 -0.95 8.53 24.59
CA GLY A 60 -2.42 8.44 24.44
C GLY A 60 -3.00 8.99 23.13
N ASP A 61 -2.20 9.73 22.34
CA ASP A 61 -2.60 10.35 21.06
C ASP A 61 -2.00 9.65 19.82
N GLY A 62 -1.49 8.44 19.99
CA GLY A 62 -0.86 7.64 18.94
C GLY A 62 -1.78 7.26 17.78
N TRP A 63 -3.10 7.26 17.97
CA TRP A 63 -4.05 7.01 16.88
C TRP A 63 -4.02 8.11 15.82
N ARG A 64 -3.94 9.38 16.24
CA ARG A 64 -3.82 10.51 15.31
C ARG A 64 -2.55 10.40 14.48
N VAL A 65 -1.44 10.04 15.11
CA VAL A 65 -0.15 9.81 14.45
C VAL A 65 -0.27 8.68 13.42
N ALA A 66 -0.85 7.54 13.80
CA ALA A 66 -1.04 6.41 12.90
C ALA A 66 -1.92 6.74 11.69
N MET A 67 -2.99 7.53 11.88
CA MET A 67 -3.82 7.99 10.78
C MET A 67 -3.07 8.94 9.84
N GLY A 68 -2.21 9.82 10.39
CA GLY A 68 -1.29 10.65 9.61
C GLY A 68 -0.35 9.81 8.75
N THR A 69 0.37 8.85 9.35
CA THR A 69 1.28 7.94 8.62
C THR A 69 0.54 7.20 7.50
N LEU A 70 -0.64 6.66 7.80
CA LEU A 70 -1.47 5.92 6.85
C LEU A 70 -2.00 6.79 5.69
N ALA A 71 -2.25 8.08 5.92
CA ALA A 71 -2.61 9.01 4.86
C ALA A 71 -1.44 9.24 3.89
N PHE A 72 -0.22 9.41 4.43
CA PHE A 72 1.00 9.58 3.63
C PHE A 72 1.32 8.36 2.77
N GLU A 73 1.28 7.15 3.34
CA GLU A 73 1.57 5.92 2.61
C GLU A 73 0.64 5.76 1.41
N ARG A 74 -0.66 6.03 1.59
CA ARG A 74 -1.66 5.91 0.52
C ARG A 74 -1.50 6.92 -0.61
N GLY A 75 -0.84 8.06 -0.40
CA GLY A 75 -0.52 9.00 -1.49
C GLY A 75 0.62 8.50 -2.37
N VAL A 76 1.77 8.18 -1.75
CA VAL A 76 3.03 7.85 -2.44
C VAL A 76 2.99 6.46 -3.08
N LEU A 77 2.33 5.48 -2.44
CA LEU A 77 2.23 4.10 -2.96
C LEU A 77 1.57 4.03 -4.35
N THR A 78 0.72 4.98 -4.70
CA THR A 78 -0.02 4.98 -5.98
C THR A 78 0.90 5.11 -7.20
N LEU A 79 2.03 5.83 -7.09
CA LEU A 79 2.95 6.03 -8.20
C LEU A 79 3.77 4.79 -8.52
N GLY A 80 4.36 4.18 -7.49
CA GLY A 80 5.12 2.94 -7.65
C GLY A 80 4.24 1.83 -8.23
N GLN A 81 3.00 1.75 -7.74
CA GLN A 81 2.00 0.84 -8.28
C GLN A 81 1.69 1.14 -9.76
N GLN A 82 1.45 2.40 -10.13
CA GLN A 82 1.18 2.78 -11.52
C GLN A 82 2.31 2.35 -12.46
N MET A 83 3.58 2.51 -12.05
CA MET A 83 4.72 2.09 -12.85
C MET A 83 4.75 0.56 -13.06
N ALA A 84 4.37 -0.22 -12.04
CA ALA A 84 4.26 -1.67 -12.18
C ALA A 84 3.20 -2.06 -13.23
N PHE A 85 2.02 -1.44 -13.20
CA PHE A 85 0.96 -1.65 -14.20
C PHE A 85 1.40 -1.25 -15.62
N GLN A 86 2.18 -0.18 -15.76
CA GLN A 86 2.72 0.21 -17.07
C GLN A 86 3.66 -0.87 -17.61
N ARG A 87 4.57 -1.39 -16.78
CA ARG A 87 5.49 -2.47 -17.20
C ARG A 87 4.74 -3.73 -17.59
N GLU A 88 3.73 -4.11 -16.82
CA GLU A 88 2.90 -5.28 -17.11
C GLU A 88 2.14 -5.10 -18.43
N LEU A 89 1.58 -3.92 -18.70
CA LEU A 89 0.95 -3.60 -19.98
C LEU A 89 1.95 -3.68 -21.14
N ASP A 90 3.17 -3.16 -20.96
CA ASP A 90 4.21 -3.22 -21.98
C ASP A 90 4.58 -4.68 -22.30
N HIS A 91 4.63 -5.56 -21.30
CA HIS A 91 4.81 -7.00 -21.51
C HIS A 91 3.65 -7.65 -22.26
N ILE A 92 2.40 -7.32 -21.94
CA ILE A 92 1.22 -7.84 -22.66
C ILE A 92 1.26 -7.41 -24.14
N VAL A 93 1.59 -6.15 -24.41
CA VAL A 93 1.71 -5.62 -25.78
C VAL A 93 2.84 -6.32 -26.54
N ALA A 94 3.99 -6.53 -25.89
CA ALA A 94 5.11 -7.26 -26.49
C ALA A 94 4.72 -8.70 -26.84
N ALA A 95 4.13 -9.44 -25.89
CA ALA A 95 3.70 -10.81 -26.09
C ALA A 95 2.66 -10.94 -27.22
N ALA A 96 1.69 -10.01 -27.31
CA ALA A 96 0.72 -9.98 -28.39
C ALA A 96 1.36 -9.75 -29.77
N ARG A 97 2.42 -8.93 -29.85
CA ARG A 97 3.17 -8.69 -31.08
C ARG A 97 4.04 -9.88 -31.47
N GLU A 98 4.78 -10.42 -30.53
CA GLU A 98 5.69 -11.56 -30.75
C GLU A 98 4.93 -12.82 -31.18
N SER A 99 3.74 -13.05 -30.61
CA SER A 99 2.87 -14.16 -31.00
C SER A 99 2.09 -13.92 -32.31
N GLY A 100 2.23 -12.75 -32.94
CA GLY A 100 1.46 -12.36 -34.13
C GLY A 100 -0.02 -12.07 -33.87
N ARG A 101 -0.50 -12.24 -32.63
CA ARG A 101 -1.92 -12.05 -32.26
C ARG A 101 -2.34 -10.58 -32.23
N TRP A 102 -1.41 -9.63 -32.34
CA TRP A 102 -1.70 -8.21 -32.46
C TRP A 102 -2.62 -7.85 -33.64
N SER A 103 -2.65 -8.68 -34.70
CA SER A 103 -3.56 -8.50 -35.82
C SER A 103 -5.01 -8.91 -35.53
N ASP A 104 -5.27 -9.65 -34.44
CA ASP A 104 -6.62 -9.97 -33.99
C ASP A 104 -7.30 -8.68 -33.48
N PRO A 105 -8.35 -8.18 -34.16
CA PRO A 105 -8.99 -6.92 -33.79
C PRO A 105 -9.65 -7.00 -32.42
N VAL A 106 -10.12 -8.17 -31.98
CA VAL A 106 -10.79 -8.35 -30.68
C VAL A 106 -9.76 -8.28 -29.55
N LEU A 107 -8.64 -8.99 -29.70
CA LEU A 107 -7.54 -8.92 -28.73
C LEU A 107 -6.96 -7.50 -28.65
N ARG A 108 -6.74 -6.88 -29.82
CA ARG A 108 -6.21 -5.52 -29.90
C ARG A 108 -7.13 -4.52 -29.20
N ASP A 109 -8.45 -4.63 -29.37
CA ASP A 109 -9.42 -3.77 -28.68
C ASP A 109 -9.36 -3.95 -27.15
N ARG A 110 -9.29 -5.21 -26.67
CA ARG A 110 -9.10 -5.50 -25.23
C ARG A 110 -7.82 -4.89 -24.68
N ILE A 111 -6.69 -5.03 -25.38
CA ILE A 111 -5.42 -4.41 -24.98
C ILE A 111 -5.53 -2.88 -24.99
N MET A 112 -6.18 -2.27 -25.98
CA MET A 112 -6.38 -0.82 -26.03
C MET A 112 -7.25 -0.31 -24.86
N SER A 113 -8.25 -1.09 -24.42
CA SER A 113 -8.99 -0.79 -23.19
C SER A 113 -8.06 -0.77 -21.96
N LEU A 114 -7.12 -1.71 -21.86
CA LEU A 114 -6.10 -1.71 -20.80
C LEU A 114 -5.18 -0.48 -20.89
N VAL A 115 -4.73 -0.09 -22.10
CA VAL A 115 -3.92 1.12 -22.33
C VAL A 115 -4.63 2.37 -21.81
N VAL A 116 -5.91 2.53 -22.14
CA VAL A 116 -6.72 3.66 -21.66
C VAL A 116 -6.80 3.64 -20.14
N ARG A 117 -7.02 2.47 -19.54
CA ARG A 117 -7.18 2.35 -18.10
C ARG A 117 -5.89 2.61 -17.32
N VAL A 118 -4.74 2.17 -17.82
CA VAL A 118 -3.43 2.50 -17.22
C VAL A 118 -3.14 4.00 -17.28
N ARG A 119 -3.52 4.67 -18.39
CA ARG A 119 -3.39 6.14 -18.49
C ARG A 119 -4.28 6.88 -17.50
N ILE A 120 -5.54 6.45 -17.34
CA ILE A 120 -6.45 7.00 -16.34
C ILE A 120 -5.87 6.81 -14.92
N MET A 121 -5.29 5.64 -14.62
CA MET A 121 -4.62 5.40 -13.33
C MET A 121 -3.50 6.41 -13.09
N ARG A 122 -2.66 6.66 -14.10
CA ARG A 122 -1.59 7.68 -14.03
C ARG A 122 -2.11 9.08 -13.77
N TRP A 123 -3.17 9.51 -14.46
CA TRP A 123 -3.76 10.82 -14.22
C TRP A 123 -4.38 10.92 -12.83
N ASN A 124 -5.04 9.88 -12.33
CA ASN A 124 -5.56 9.87 -10.96
C ASN A 124 -4.43 9.90 -9.92
N ALA A 125 -3.35 9.15 -10.11
CA ALA A 125 -2.20 9.19 -9.22
C ALA A 125 -1.57 10.59 -9.18
N THR A 126 -1.38 11.24 -10.35
CA THR A 126 -0.86 12.62 -10.39
C THR A 126 -1.80 13.65 -9.77
N ARG A 127 -3.13 13.45 -9.83
CA ARG A 127 -4.10 14.29 -9.11
C ARG A 127 -4.02 14.11 -7.61
N ALA A 128 -3.83 12.88 -7.14
CA ALA A 128 -3.68 12.59 -5.71
C ALA A 128 -2.44 13.26 -5.10
N LEU A 129 -1.42 13.57 -5.91
CA LEU A 129 -0.24 14.33 -5.47
C LEU A 129 -0.49 15.84 -5.33
N ARG A 130 -1.57 16.38 -5.89
CA ARG A 130 -1.86 17.82 -5.89
C ARG A 130 -2.68 18.27 -4.67
N THR A 131 -2.61 17.54 -3.55
CA THR A 131 -3.33 17.91 -2.33
C THR A 131 -2.52 18.92 -1.51
N ASP A 132 -3.19 19.99 -1.04
CA ASP A 132 -2.58 21.01 -0.16
C ASP A 132 -2.60 20.57 1.32
N ASP A 133 -3.42 19.56 1.66
CA ASP A 133 -3.50 18.98 2.99
C ASP A 133 -3.06 17.51 2.96
N ALA A 134 -1.86 17.26 3.47
CA ALA A 134 -1.28 15.92 3.55
C ALA A 134 -1.97 15.02 4.60
N ALA A 135 -2.77 15.60 5.50
CA ALA A 135 -3.51 14.85 6.51
C ALA A 135 -4.85 14.29 5.99
N GLN A 136 -5.34 14.76 4.84
CA GLN A 136 -6.57 14.26 4.23
C GLN A 136 -6.31 13.48 2.94
N LEU A 137 -6.91 12.30 2.86
CA LEU A 137 -6.86 11.50 1.65
C LEU A 137 -7.70 12.17 0.55
N PRO A 138 -7.11 12.52 -0.61
CA PRO A 138 -7.87 13.09 -1.69
C PRO A 138 -8.90 12.06 -2.20
N ARG A 139 -10.07 12.54 -2.66
CA ARG A 139 -11.15 11.68 -3.19
C ARG A 139 -10.68 10.72 -4.28
N GLU A 140 -9.67 11.13 -5.03
CA GLU A 140 -9.00 10.36 -6.07
C GLU A 140 -8.27 9.12 -5.50
N ALA A 141 -7.69 9.24 -4.31
CA ALA A 141 -7.02 8.11 -3.65
C ALA A 141 -8.02 7.07 -3.12
N MET A 142 -9.24 7.50 -2.75
CA MET A 142 -10.27 6.61 -2.21
C MET A 142 -10.77 5.57 -3.23
N ILE A 143 -10.79 5.93 -4.53
CA ILE A 143 -11.22 5.02 -5.60
C ILE A 143 -10.09 4.12 -6.12
N ASN A 144 -8.83 4.42 -5.77
CA ASN A 144 -7.67 3.76 -6.37
C ASN A 144 -7.68 2.24 -6.17
N LYS A 145 -8.05 1.77 -4.97
CA LYS A 145 -8.08 0.33 -4.66
C LYS A 145 -9.07 -0.43 -5.52
N LEU A 146 -10.27 0.10 -5.70
CA LEU A 146 -11.29 -0.50 -6.57
C LEU A 146 -10.80 -0.53 -8.02
N TYR A 147 -10.23 0.59 -8.46
CA TYR A 147 -9.75 0.75 -9.83
C TYR A 147 -8.64 -0.25 -10.16
N TRP A 148 -7.56 -0.28 -9.38
CA TRP A 148 -6.42 -1.14 -9.70
C TRP A 148 -6.75 -2.63 -9.56
N ALA A 149 -7.60 -3.02 -8.58
CA ALA A 149 -7.98 -4.42 -8.40
C ALA A 149 -8.72 -4.97 -9.62
N SER A 150 -9.65 -4.18 -10.18
CA SER A 150 -10.32 -4.55 -11.42
C SER A 150 -9.37 -4.60 -12.61
N LEU A 151 -8.46 -3.61 -12.72
CA LEU A 151 -7.50 -3.55 -13.82
C LEU A 151 -6.56 -4.74 -13.82
N HIS A 152 -6.01 -5.12 -12.66
CA HIS A 152 -5.06 -6.22 -12.56
C HIS A 152 -5.69 -7.56 -12.92
N ARG A 153 -6.93 -7.80 -12.47
CA ARG A 153 -7.69 -8.99 -12.88
C ARG A 153 -7.85 -9.03 -14.40
N ASP A 154 -8.32 -7.93 -15.00
CA ASP A 154 -8.60 -7.89 -16.43
C ASP A 154 -7.31 -7.99 -17.28
N MET A 155 -6.16 -7.55 -16.75
CA MET A 155 -4.84 -7.77 -17.36
C MET A 155 -4.43 -9.25 -17.36
N GLY A 156 -4.78 -9.99 -16.31
CA GLY A 156 -4.55 -11.44 -16.24
C GLY A 156 -5.46 -12.28 -17.14
N GLU A 157 -6.51 -11.69 -17.71
CA GLU A 157 -7.47 -12.36 -18.62
C GLU A 157 -7.12 -12.18 -20.12
N VAL A 158 -6.14 -11.34 -20.44
CA VAL A 158 -5.71 -10.98 -21.81
C VAL A 158 -4.45 -11.75 -22.18
#